data_AF-A0AAE3M9P7-F1
#
_entry.id   AF-A0AAE3M9P7-F1
#
_cell.length_a   1.000
_cell.length_b   1.000
_cell.length_c   1.000
_cell.angle_alpha   90.00
_cell.angle_beta   90.00
_cell.angle_gamma   90.00
#
_symmetry.space_group_name_H-M   'P 1'
#
loop_
_entity.id
_entity.type
_entity.pdbx_description
1 polymer ?
#
loop_
_entity_poly.entity_id
_entity_poly.type
_entity_poly.pdbx_seq_one_letter_code
_entity_poly.pdbx_strand_id
1 'polypeptide(L)'
;SGSVADYTFAWTGTLAIPADGTTAEETTFRAVVIDNATGCTSETEVVITVNPDPALQTASAIYCADETDGFDINIFNDEILTSGNVADYTFAWTGTLAIPADGGLPVSNTFSAVVTDNTTGCTSETEVVITVNPDPALQATSATYCADEAADFDINTFNEDIL
;
A
#
# COMPACT_ATOMS: atom_id res chain seq x y z
N SER A 1 -30.26 -15.47 40.25
CA SER A 1 -29.33 -15.61 39.13
C SER A 1 -29.80 -16.78 38.28
N GLY A 2 -30.54 -16.50 37.20
CA GLY A 2 -30.92 -17.51 36.22
C GLY A 2 -29.78 -17.75 35.22
N SER A 3 -29.66 -18.96 34.71
CA SER A 3 -28.79 -19.30 33.58
C SER A 3 -29.34 -18.64 32.31
N VAL A 4 -28.50 -18.35 31.32
CA VAL A 4 -28.97 -17.83 30.01
C VAL A 4 -30.03 -18.74 29.37
N ALA A 5 -29.99 -20.04 29.67
CA ALA A 5 -30.98 -21.02 29.22
C ALA A 5 -32.40 -20.81 29.79
N ASP A 6 -32.54 -20.06 30.88
CA ASP A 6 -33.84 -19.74 31.49
C ASP A 6 -34.55 -18.58 30.75
N TYR A 7 -33.90 -17.97 29.75
CA TYR A 7 -34.38 -16.80 29.03
C TYR A 7 -34.42 -17.01 27.51
N THR A 8 -35.39 -16.37 26.85
CA THR A 8 -35.44 -16.23 25.39
C THR A 8 -35.12 -14.80 24.99
N PHE A 9 -34.32 -14.62 23.95
CA PHE A 9 -33.88 -13.31 23.46
C PHE A 9 -34.41 -13.07 22.04
N ALA A 10 -35.05 -11.93 21.82
CA ALA A 10 -35.42 -11.44 20.49
C ALA A 10 -34.68 -10.13 20.21
N TRP A 11 -33.85 -10.13 19.17
CA TRP A 11 -33.05 -8.98 18.78
C TRP A 11 -33.63 -8.32 17.53
N THR A 12 -33.60 -6.98 17.51
CA THR A 12 -33.90 -6.17 16.32
C THR A 12 -32.78 -5.17 16.08
N GLY A 13 -32.54 -4.86 14.81
CA GLY A 13 -31.43 -4.02 14.36
C GLY A 13 -30.74 -4.65 13.15
N THR A 14 -30.14 -3.82 12.31
CA THR A 14 -29.32 -4.26 11.17
C THR A 14 -27.99 -3.53 11.29
N LEU A 15 -26.90 -4.29 11.37
CA LEU A 15 -25.56 -3.69 11.47
C LEU A 15 -25.26 -2.87 10.22
N ALA A 16 -24.99 -1.58 10.41
CA ALA A 16 -24.43 -0.72 9.38
C ALA A 16 -22.91 -0.91 9.33
N ILE A 17 -22.38 -1.10 8.13
CA ILE A 17 -20.95 -1.17 7.87
C ILE A 17 -20.58 0.09 7.09
N PRO A 18 -19.61 0.88 7.55
CA PRO A 18 -19.10 2.01 6.79
C PRO A 18 -18.64 1.59 5.40
N ALA A 19 -18.77 2.48 4.42
CA ALA A 19 -17.89 2.43 3.25
C ALA A 19 -16.48 2.88 3.68
N ASP A 20 -15.43 2.37 3.05
CA ASP A 20 -14.04 2.66 3.41
C ASP A 20 -13.76 4.17 3.56
N GLY A 21 -12.99 4.53 4.60
CA GLY A 21 -12.17 5.73 4.59
C GLY A 21 -12.56 6.98 5.39
N THR A 22 -13.75 7.16 5.97
CA THR A 22 -14.01 8.44 6.67
C THR A 22 -14.96 8.46 7.88
N THR A 23 -16.02 7.66 7.94
CA THR A 23 -17.03 7.79 9.02
C THR A 23 -17.38 6.47 9.68
N ALA A 24 -17.26 6.41 11.01
CA ALA A 24 -17.77 5.29 11.78
C ALA A 24 -19.30 5.25 11.73
N GLU A 25 -19.85 4.04 11.73
CA GLU A 25 -21.28 3.78 11.76
C GLU A 25 -21.67 3.21 13.13
N GLU A 26 -22.67 3.81 13.76
CA GLU A 26 -23.21 3.33 15.04
C GLU A 26 -24.57 2.68 14.82
N THR A 27 -24.72 1.44 15.29
CA THR A 27 -25.97 0.68 15.24
C THR A 27 -26.45 0.35 16.65
N THR A 28 -27.68 0.73 16.99
CA THR A 28 -28.35 0.33 18.23
C THR A 28 -29.20 -0.93 18.00
N PHE A 29 -28.80 -2.04 18.62
CA PHE A 29 -29.58 -3.26 18.72
C PHE A 29 -30.50 -3.21 19.94
N ARG A 30 -31.78 -3.56 19.75
CA ARG A 30 -32.75 -3.70 20.83
C ARG A 30 -32.97 -5.17 21.12
N ALA A 31 -32.80 -5.57 22.38
CA ALA A 31 -33.09 -6.90 22.87
C ALA A 31 -34.36 -6.88 23.72
N VAL A 32 -35.29 -7.77 23.41
CA VAL A 32 -36.37 -8.18 24.31
C VAL A 32 -35.98 -9.50 24.94
N VAL A 33 -35.92 -9.55 26.27
CA VAL A 33 -35.61 -10.73 27.07
C VAL A 33 -36.89 -11.23 27.72
N ILE A 34 -37.17 -12.51 27.59
CA ILE A 34 -38.35 -13.18 28.14
C ILE A 34 -37.90 -14.23 29.14
N ASP A 35 -38.38 -14.17 30.37
CA ASP A 35 -38.19 -15.24 31.36
C ASP A 35 -39.10 -16.42 31.00
N ASN A 36 -38.52 -17.58 30.70
CA ASN A 36 -39.26 -18.72 30.15
C ASN A 36 -40.20 -19.36 31.18
N ALA A 37 -39.96 -19.18 32.48
CA ALA A 37 -40.77 -19.75 33.55
C ALA A 37 -42.00 -18.87 33.86
N THR A 38 -41.83 -17.56 33.80
CA THR A 38 -42.85 -16.58 34.21
C THR A 38 -43.54 -15.89 33.04
N GLY A 39 -42.91 -15.87 31.86
CA GLY A 39 -43.35 -15.10 30.70
C GLY A 39 -43.14 -13.59 30.83
N CYS A 40 -42.52 -13.10 31.91
CA CYS A 40 -42.21 -11.69 32.09
C CYS A 40 -41.17 -11.22 31.07
N THR A 41 -41.31 -10.00 30.56
CA THR A 41 -40.41 -9.42 29.57
C THR A 41 -39.65 -8.21 30.10
N SER A 42 -38.48 -7.95 29.52
CA SER A 42 -37.70 -6.73 29.75
C SER A 42 -36.95 -6.36 28.47
N GLU A 43 -36.68 -5.07 28.29
CA GLU A 43 -35.98 -4.57 27.12
C GLU A 43 -34.64 -3.94 27.50
N THR A 44 -33.67 -4.07 26.61
CA THR A 44 -32.36 -3.41 26.73
C THR A 44 -31.82 -3.03 25.35
N GLU A 45 -30.81 -2.18 25.35
CA GLU A 45 -30.16 -1.69 24.14
C GLU A 45 -28.66 -2.01 24.20
N VAL A 46 -28.11 -2.39 23.04
CA VAL A 46 -26.66 -2.54 22.83
C VAL A 46 -26.30 -1.66 21.65
N VAL A 47 -25.34 -0.76 21.84
CA VAL A 47 -24.79 0.08 20.77
C VAL A 47 -23.51 -0.56 20.28
N ILE A 48 -23.40 -0.74 18.96
CA ILE A 48 -22.20 -1.24 18.27
C ILE A 48 -21.70 -0.12 17.36
N THR A 49 -20.43 0.25 17.52
CA THR A 49 -19.72 1.19 16.64
C THR A 49 -18.80 0.40 15.73
N VAL A 50 -18.91 0.59 14.42
CA VAL A 50 -18.04 0.01 13.40
C VAL A 50 -17.21 1.14 12.79
N ASN A 51 -15.90 1.08 12.96
CA ASN A 51 -14.97 2.04 12.35
C ASN A 51 -14.64 1.63 10.91
N PRO A 52 -14.48 2.58 9.98
CA PRO A 52 -14.06 2.27 8.63
C PRO A 52 -12.60 1.82 8.61
N ASP A 53 -12.27 0.95 7.66
CA ASP A 53 -10.87 0.64 7.36
C ASP A 53 -10.22 1.82 6.59
N PRO A 54 -8.88 1.97 6.63
CA PRO A 54 -8.17 2.96 5.84
C PRO A 54 -8.50 2.83 4.35
N ALA A 55 -8.82 3.94 3.67
CA ALA A 55 -9.11 3.92 2.24
C ALA A 55 -7.83 4.10 1.41
N LEU A 56 -7.41 3.02 0.75
CA LEU A 56 -6.16 2.96 0.00
C LEU A 56 -6.37 2.85 -1.51
N GLN A 57 -5.33 3.19 -2.26
CA GLN A 57 -5.22 2.91 -3.69
C GLN A 57 -3.86 2.29 -4.02
N THR A 58 -3.76 1.66 -5.19
CA THR A 58 -2.48 1.19 -5.72
C THR A 58 -1.71 2.34 -6.36
N ALA A 59 -0.38 2.25 -6.37
CA ALA A 59 0.48 3.21 -7.03
C ALA A 59 1.53 2.53 -7.91
N SER A 60 2.16 3.29 -8.80
CA SER A 60 3.26 2.78 -9.63
C SER A 60 4.21 3.89 -10.05
N ALA A 61 5.50 3.55 -10.19
CA ALA A 61 6.51 4.47 -10.68
C ALA A 61 7.55 3.75 -11.55
N ILE A 62 8.24 4.54 -12.37
CA ILE A 62 9.33 4.08 -13.22
C ILE A 62 10.57 4.92 -12.91
N TYR A 63 11.70 4.25 -12.71
CA TYR A 63 13.01 4.86 -12.47
C TYR A 63 14.04 4.31 -13.46
N CYS A 64 15.06 5.10 -13.78
CA CYS A 64 16.33 4.59 -14.29
C CYS A 64 17.17 4.02 -13.13
N ALA A 65 18.18 3.20 -13.43
CA ALA A 65 18.97 2.54 -12.38
C ALA A 65 19.75 3.56 -11.54
N ASP A 66 20.29 4.61 -12.15
CA ASP A 66 20.99 5.70 -11.48
C ASP A 66 20.10 6.55 -10.55
N GLU A 67 18.79 6.59 -10.79
CA GLU A 67 17.81 7.32 -9.95
C GLU A 67 17.43 6.56 -8.68
N THR A 68 17.86 5.30 -8.52
CA THR A 68 17.50 4.47 -7.37
C THR A 68 18.42 4.64 -6.15
N ASP A 69 19.48 5.43 -6.26
CA ASP A 69 20.35 5.71 -5.12
C ASP A 69 19.59 6.46 -4.02
N GLY A 70 19.63 5.94 -2.79
CA GLY A 70 18.86 6.47 -1.67
C GLY A 70 17.34 6.26 -1.77
N PHE A 71 16.85 5.36 -2.62
CA PHE A 71 15.43 5.03 -2.69
C PHE A 71 14.84 4.64 -1.33
N ASP A 72 13.73 5.27 -0.96
CA ASP A 72 12.94 4.98 0.24
C ASP A 72 11.48 4.77 -0.18
N ILE A 73 10.93 3.59 0.12
CA ILE A 73 9.54 3.25 -0.20
C ILE A 73 8.53 4.17 0.52
N ASN A 74 8.91 4.78 1.64
CA ASN A 74 8.03 5.67 2.41
C ASN A 74 7.61 6.94 1.66
N ILE A 75 8.25 7.27 0.53
CA ILE A 75 7.82 8.38 -0.33
C ILE A 75 6.39 8.18 -0.88
N PHE A 76 5.93 6.92 -0.94
CA PHE A 76 4.59 6.58 -1.43
C PHE A 76 3.50 6.63 -0.35
N ASN A 77 3.82 6.91 0.92
CA ASN A 77 2.84 6.89 2.01
C ASN A 77 1.65 7.82 1.78
N ASP A 78 1.88 9.00 1.19
CA ASP A 78 0.82 9.95 0.85
C ASP A 78 0.04 9.50 -0.40
N GLU A 79 0.74 8.97 -1.41
CA GLU A 79 0.13 8.58 -2.69
C GLU A 79 -0.83 7.40 -2.55
N ILE A 80 -0.55 6.45 -1.65
CA ILE A 80 -1.42 5.29 -1.45
C ILE A 80 -2.67 5.58 -0.61
N LEU A 81 -2.74 6.74 0.04
CA LEU A 81 -3.92 7.18 0.79
C LEU A 81 -4.90 7.91 -0.12
N THR A 82 -6.18 7.55 -0.05
CA THR A 82 -7.25 8.28 -0.75
C THR A 82 -8.01 9.26 0.17
N SER A 83 -7.79 9.14 1.48
CA SER A 83 -8.31 10.03 2.53
C SER A 83 -7.38 10.02 3.76
N GLY A 84 -7.55 11.03 4.62
CA GLY A 84 -6.75 11.20 5.84
C GLY A 84 -5.36 11.80 5.59
N ASN A 85 -4.59 12.00 6.66
CA ASN A 85 -3.20 12.47 6.57
C ASN A 85 -2.25 11.33 6.94
N VAL A 86 -1.07 11.28 6.30
CA VAL A 86 -0.02 10.29 6.61
C VAL A 86 0.29 10.18 8.11
N ALA A 87 0.25 11.29 8.86
CA ALA A 87 0.53 11.29 10.30
C ALA A 87 -0.49 10.52 11.16
N ASP A 88 -1.70 10.29 10.64
CA ASP A 88 -2.77 9.58 11.32
C ASP A 88 -2.66 8.06 11.16
N TYR A 89 -1.69 7.59 10.34
CA TYR A 89 -1.49 6.18 10.02
C TYR A 89 -0.06 5.69 10.34
N THR A 90 0.07 4.38 10.48
CA THR A 90 1.35 3.68 10.50
C THR A 90 1.45 2.76 9.30
N PHE A 91 2.61 2.76 8.64
CA PHE A 91 2.86 2.00 7.41
C PHE A 91 3.90 0.92 7.66
N ALA A 92 3.57 -0.33 7.33
CA ALA A 92 4.49 -1.44 7.33
C ALA A 92 4.69 -1.94 5.90
N TRP A 93 5.86 -1.63 5.33
CA TRP A 93 6.22 -2.02 3.98
C TRP A 93 7.00 -3.33 3.95
N THR A 94 6.69 -4.15 2.94
CA THR A 94 7.47 -5.34 2.58
C THR A 94 7.77 -5.31 1.08
N GLY A 95 8.84 -5.99 0.67
CA GLY A 95 9.36 -5.96 -0.69
C GLY A 95 10.84 -5.62 -0.71
N THR A 96 11.47 -5.79 -1.87
CA THR A 96 12.88 -5.47 -2.08
C THR A 96 13.04 -4.82 -3.44
N LEU A 97 13.87 -3.80 -3.51
CA LEU A 97 14.26 -3.20 -4.78
C LEU A 97 15.39 -4.01 -5.41
N ALA A 98 15.15 -4.55 -6.60
CA ALA A 98 16.17 -5.11 -7.46
C ALA A 98 16.44 -4.14 -8.62
N ILE A 99 17.73 -3.87 -8.84
CA ILE A 99 18.24 -2.99 -9.89
C ILE A 99 18.84 -3.87 -10.98
N PRO A 100 18.44 -3.72 -12.26
CA PRO A 100 19.05 -4.45 -13.36
C PRO A 100 20.50 -4.00 -13.59
N ALA A 101 21.31 -4.89 -14.15
CA ALA A 101 22.63 -4.51 -14.66
C ALA A 101 22.49 -3.65 -15.93
N ASP A 102 23.50 -2.81 -16.20
CA ASP A 102 23.57 -1.99 -17.40
C ASP A 102 23.36 -2.81 -18.67
N GLY A 103 22.58 -2.29 -19.61
CA GLY A 103 22.18 -2.95 -20.85
C GLY A 103 21.26 -4.17 -20.67
N GLY A 104 20.77 -4.42 -19.45
CA GLY A 104 19.87 -5.53 -19.13
C GLY A 104 18.44 -5.33 -19.61
N LEU A 105 17.50 -6.04 -18.98
CA LEU A 105 16.05 -5.82 -19.15
C LEU A 105 15.50 -5.06 -17.93
N PRO A 106 14.41 -4.29 -18.09
CA PRO A 106 13.71 -3.69 -16.96
C PRO A 106 13.28 -4.73 -15.93
N VAL A 107 13.36 -4.38 -14.65
CA VAL A 107 12.94 -5.21 -13.52
C VAL A 107 11.73 -4.57 -12.85
N SER A 108 10.66 -5.35 -12.68
CA SER A 108 9.47 -4.94 -11.94
C SER A 108 9.54 -5.43 -10.49
N ASN A 109 9.37 -4.50 -9.55
CA ASN A 109 9.43 -4.74 -8.11
C ASN A 109 8.08 -4.40 -7.49
N THR A 110 7.51 -5.32 -6.71
CA THR A 110 6.26 -5.10 -5.98
C THR A 110 6.55 -4.89 -4.50
N PHE A 111 6.02 -3.81 -3.94
CA PHE A 111 6.01 -3.53 -2.52
C PHE A 111 4.59 -3.61 -1.98
N SER A 112 4.38 -4.33 -0.88
CA SER A 112 3.09 -4.43 -0.21
C SER A 112 3.11 -3.61 1.07
N ALA A 113 2.08 -2.80 1.28
CA ALA A 113 1.91 -1.96 2.46
C ALA A 113 0.73 -2.46 3.30
N VAL A 114 0.95 -2.62 4.60
CA VAL A 114 -0.13 -2.68 5.60
C VAL A 114 -0.23 -1.32 6.25
N VAL A 115 -1.39 -0.68 6.13
CA VAL A 115 -1.67 0.65 6.69
C VAL A 115 -2.61 0.50 7.87
N THR A 116 -2.21 1.03 9.03
CA THR A 116 -2.98 0.96 10.27
C THR A 116 -3.43 2.35 10.69
N ASP A 117 -4.71 2.54 10.96
CA ASP A 117 -5.23 3.77 11.58
C ASP A 117 -4.78 3.84 13.05
N ASN A 118 -4.07 4.91 13.42
CA ASN A 118 -3.47 5.03 14.75
C ASN A 118 -4.51 5.23 15.87
N THR A 119 -5.74 5.64 15.54
CA THR A 119 -6.82 5.89 16.49
C THR A 119 -7.68 4.65 16.71
N THR A 120 -8.07 3.98 15.62
CA THR A 120 -9.03 2.87 15.64
C THR A 120 -8.34 1.50 15.66
N GLY A 121 -7.12 1.40 15.15
CA GLY A 121 -6.40 0.16 14.95
C GLY A 121 -6.88 -0.67 13.75
N CYS A 122 -7.82 -0.15 12.95
CA CYS A 122 -8.26 -0.79 11.72
C CYS A 122 -7.13 -0.80 10.66
N THR A 123 -7.13 -1.79 9.78
CA THR A 123 -6.03 -2.03 8.84
C THR A 123 -6.52 -2.31 7.43
N SER A 124 -5.80 -1.77 6.43
CA SER A 124 -5.98 -2.09 5.01
C SER A 124 -4.65 -2.42 4.36
N GLU A 125 -4.68 -3.11 3.23
CA GLU A 125 -3.50 -3.48 2.45
C GLU A 125 -3.58 -2.92 1.02
N THR A 126 -2.43 -2.55 0.47
CA THR A 126 -2.29 -2.13 -0.93
C THR A 126 -0.90 -2.45 -1.46
N GLU A 127 -0.69 -2.24 -2.75
CA GLU A 127 0.56 -2.50 -3.44
C GLU A 127 1.05 -1.30 -4.23
N VAL A 128 2.38 -1.18 -4.31
CA VAL A 128 3.09 -0.25 -5.18
C VAL A 128 4.02 -1.03 -6.10
N VAL A 129 3.94 -0.77 -7.40
CA VAL A 129 4.77 -1.43 -8.41
C VAL A 129 5.81 -0.45 -8.96
N ILE A 130 7.08 -0.78 -8.78
CA ILE A 130 8.22 0.01 -9.22
C ILE A 130 8.94 -0.71 -10.36
N THR A 131 8.97 -0.10 -11.54
CA THR A 131 9.77 -0.61 -12.67
C THR A 131 11.09 0.14 -12.73
N VAL A 132 12.21 -0.58 -12.66
CA VAL A 132 13.56 -0.01 -12.83
C VAL A 132 14.08 -0.40 -14.21
N ASN A 133 14.37 0.61 -15.01
CA ASN A 133 15.03 0.45 -16.30
C ASN A 133 16.56 0.44 -16.10
N PRO A 134 17.30 -0.40 -16.83
CA PRO A 134 18.75 -0.39 -16.78
C PRO A 134 19.33 0.85 -17.45
N ASP A 135 20.49 1.27 -16.97
CA ASP A 135 21.31 2.25 -17.69
C ASP A 135 21.94 1.59 -18.93
N PRO A 136 22.39 2.36 -19.94
CA PRO A 136 23.11 1.82 -21.07
C PRO A 136 24.41 1.12 -20.64
N ALA A 137 24.70 -0.06 -21.19
CA ALA A 137 26.00 -0.69 -21.02
C ALA A 137 27.04 0.09 -21.83
N LEU A 138 28.13 0.51 -21.17
CA LEU A 138 29.23 1.21 -21.81
C LEU A 138 30.52 0.40 -21.72
N GLN A 139 31.35 0.45 -22.76
CA GLN A 139 32.68 -0.16 -22.77
C GLN A 139 33.79 0.83 -23.11
N ALA A 140 34.94 0.66 -22.46
CA ALA A 140 36.11 1.46 -22.75
C ALA A 140 36.75 0.99 -24.05
N THR A 141 36.94 1.91 -24.98
CA THR A 141 37.67 1.69 -26.23
C THR A 141 38.86 2.63 -26.33
N SER A 142 39.84 2.27 -27.16
CA SER A 142 41.00 3.11 -27.43
C SER A 142 41.48 2.90 -28.86
N ALA A 143 41.92 3.98 -29.51
CA ALA A 143 42.51 3.95 -30.82
C ALA A 143 43.79 4.78 -30.85
N THR A 144 44.69 4.44 -31.77
CA THR A 144 45.93 5.18 -32.01
C THR A 144 45.99 5.55 -33.49
N TYR A 145 46.34 6.80 -33.77
CA TYR A 145 46.41 7.34 -35.13
C TYR A 145 47.82 7.88 -35.38
N CYS A 146 48.29 7.79 -36.64
CA CYS A 146 49.46 8.56 -37.06
C CYS A 146 49.08 10.05 -37.20
N ALA A 147 50.05 10.95 -37.04
CA ALA A 147 49.78 12.39 -37.03
C ALA A 147 49.15 12.92 -38.34
N ASP A 148 49.46 12.28 -39.46
CA ASP A 148 48.91 12.55 -40.79
C ASP A 148 47.51 11.94 -41.03
N GLU A 149 47.07 11.00 -40.19
CA GLU A 149 45.74 10.36 -40.23
C GLU A 149 44.73 11.04 -39.29
N ALA A 150 45.20 11.83 -38.33
CA ALA A 150 44.36 12.51 -37.34
C ALA A 150 43.64 13.76 -37.87
N ALA A 151 43.91 14.18 -39.11
CA ALA A 151 43.35 15.40 -39.70
C ALA A 151 41.82 15.35 -39.88
N ASP A 152 41.26 14.16 -40.06
CA ASP A 152 39.81 13.90 -40.26
C ASP A 152 39.20 13.12 -39.08
N PHE A 153 39.78 13.21 -37.88
CA PHE A 153 39.27 12.51 -36.69
C PHE A 153 37.86 13.01 -36.31
N ASP A 154 36.91 12.07 -36.26
CA ASP A 154 35.56 12.30 -35.73
C ASP A 154 35.30 11.35 -34.56
N ILE A 155 35.14 11.90 -33.36
CA ILE A 155 34.88 11.11 -32.14
C ILE A 155 33.59 10.29 -32.25
N ASN A 156 32.62 10.72 -33.07
CA ASN A 156 31.37 10.00 -33.26
C ASN A 156 31.53 8.67 -33.99
N THR A 157 32.69 8.43 -34.62
CA THR A 157 33.01 7.10 -35.18
C THR A 157 33.07 6.00 -34.10
N PHE A 158 33.28 6.38 -32.83
CA PHE A 158 33.29 5.45 -31.69
C PHE A 158 31.92 5.25 -31.03
N ASN A 159 30.84 5.92 -31.47
CA ASN A 159 29.55 5.83 -30.79
C ASN A 159 29.02 4.39 -30.71
N GLU A 160 29.21 3.59 -31.76
CA GLU A 160 28.85 2.16 -31.78
C GLU A 160 29.87 1.29 -31.03
N ASP A 161 31.12 1.75 -30.87
CA ASP A 161 32.18 1.02 -30.19
C ASP A 161 32.09 1.16 -28.65
N ILE A 162 31.48 2.24 -28.15
CA ILE A 162 31.35 2.49 -26.70
C ILE A 162 30.04 1.98 -26.10
N LEU A 163 29.04 1.64 -26.93
CA LEU A 163 27.78 0.99 -26.56
C LEU A 163 27.92 -0.54 -26.63
#